data_AF-A0A6A7G3H9-F1
#
_entry.id   AF-A0A6A7G3H9-F1
#
_cell.length_a   1.000
_cell.length_b   1.000
_cell.length_c   1.000
_cell.angle_alpha   90.00
_cell.angle_beta   90.00
_cell.angle_gamma   90.00
#
_symmetry.space_group_name_H-M   'P 1'
#
loop_
_entity.id
_entity.type
_entity.pdbx_description
1 polymer ?
#
loop_
_entity_poly.entity_id
_entity_poly.type
_entity_poly.pdbx_seq_one_letter_code
_entity_poly.pdbx_strand_id
1 'polypeptide(L)'
;VIAVQWVYGINNFCRDIEFMLGRKTGWYWKFCWAGLIPIVLLVVFIYTVFNSKPLHHGTYVFGPVAIGVGLVLTVVALSMLPIAFSSGVVNRVRKGMSCFEAVVDVFRPSSKWAPRDPVLRQQYRDYVAGRAMDQQMEGFDNQATDVEIHRF
;
A
#
# COMPACT_ATOMS: atom_id res chain seq x y z
N VAL A 1 -3.25 -3.33 4.15
CA VAL A 1 -4.73 -3.10 4.18
C VAL A 1 -5.09 -1.90 5.05
N ILE A 2 -4.80 -1.93 6.36
CA ILE A 2 -5.16 -0.83 7.27
C ILE A 2 -4.60 0.53 6.82
N ALA A 3 -3.32 0.59 6.45
CA ALA A 3 -2.70 1.83 5.96
C ALA A 3 -3.42 2.42 4.74
N VAL A 4 -3.82 1.61 3.76
CA VAL A 4 -4.47 2.15 2.55
C VAL A 4 -5.91 2.58 2.87
N GLN A 5 -6.67 1.74 3.58
CA GLN A 5 -8.11 1.97 3.68
C GLN A 5 -8.50 2.99 4.74
N TRP A 6 -7.69 3.11 5.80
CA TRP A 6 -7.99 3.99 6.94
C TRP A 6 -7.05 5.19 7.03
N VAL A 7 -5.77 5.04 6.67
CA VAL A 7 -4.80 6.16 6.72
C VAL A 7 -4.88 6.98 5.43
N TYR A 8 -4.73 6.34 4.26
CA TYR A 8 -4.89 7.02 2.97
C TYR A 8 -6.37 7.31 2.65
N GLY A 9 -7.26 6.40 3.03
CA GLY A 9 -8.71 6.54 2.90
C GLY A 9 -9.28 5.83 1.68
N ILE A 10 -10.31 5.01 1.90
CA ILE A 10 -10.90 4.17 0.85
C ILE A 10 -11.46 4.95 -0.33
N ASN A 11 -12.03 6.14 -0.11
CA ASN A 11 -12.58 6.96 -1.19
C ASN A 11 -11.48 7.52 -2.09
N ASN A 12 -10.33 7.90 -1.52
CA ASN A 12 -9.17 8.32 -2.29
C ASN A 12 -8.66 7.15 -3.14
N PHE A 13 -8.54 5.97 -2.54
CA PHE A 13 -8.10 4.77 -3.26
C PHE A 13 -9.05 4.37 -4.40
N CYS A 14 -10.36 4.41 -4.16
CA CYS A 14 -11.36 4.10 -5.18
C CYS A 14 -11.35 5.10 -6.34
N ARG A 15 -11.16 6.39 -6.05
CA ARG A 15 -11.04 7.45 -7.05
C ARG A 15 -9.80 7.25 -7.92
N ASP A 16 -8.68 6.88 -7.32
CA ASP A 16 -7.43 6.63 -8.05
C ASP A 16 -7.58 5.43 -9.00
N ILE A 17 -8.26 4.36 -8.57
CA ILE A 17 -8.55 3.19 -9.42
C ILE A 17 -9.53 3.55 -10.55
N GLU A 18 -10.55 4.36 -10.26
CA GLU A 18 -11.49 4.83 -11.27
C GLU A 18 -10.78 5.66 -12.35
N PHE A 19 -9.83 6.51 -11.95
CA PHE A 19 -8.97 7.22 -12.88
C PHE A 19 -8.12 6.25 -13.71
N MET A 20 -7.43 5.29 -13.08
CA MET A 20 -6.53 4.38 -13.80
C MET A 20 -7.24 3.42 -14.77
N LEU A 21 -8.47 3.00 -14.45
CA LEU A 21 -9.17 1.95 -15.19
C LEU A 21 -10.41 2.45 -15.95
N GLY A 22 -10.77 3.73 -15.79
CA GLY A 22 -11.98 4.30 -16.39
C GLY A 22 -13.30 3.70 -15.88
N ARG A 23 -13.27 2.91 -14.79
CA ARG A 23 -14.44 2.19 -14.26
C ARG A 23 -14.68 2.49 -12.78
N LYS A 24 -15.95 2.74 -12.42
CA LYS A 24 -16.34 2.98 -11.03
C LYS A 24 -16.18 1.71 -10.20
N THR A 25 -15.43 1.83 -9.10
CA THR A 25 -15.36 0.78 -8.08
C THR A 25 -16.61 0.84 -7.21
N GLY A 26 -17.53 -0.11 -7.45
CA GLY A 26 -18.80 -0.21 -6.74
C GLY A 26 -18.66 -0.55 -5.24
N TRP A 27 -19.79 -0.57 -4.53
CA TRP A 27 -19.84 -0.76 -3.07
C TRP A 27 -19.29 -2.11 -2.60
N TYR A 28 -19.45 -3.17 -3.41
CA TYR A 28 -18.88 -4.50 -3.14
C TYR A 28 -17.37 -4.46 -2.89
N TRP A 29 -16.62 -3.76 -3.76
CA TRP A 29 -15.17 -3.63 -3.63
C TRP A 29 -14.77 -2.87 -2.38
N LYS A 30 -15.53 -1.83 -2.05
CA LYS A 30 -15.31 -1.04 -0.83
C LYS A 30 -15.47 -1.88 0.43
N PHE A 31 -16.55 -2.66 0.50
CA PHE A 31 -16.81 -3.55 1.63
C PHE A 31 -15.74 -4.63 1.77
N CYS A 32 -15.34 -5.25 0.66
CA CYS A 32 -14.30 -6.27 0.65
C CYS A 32 -12.97 -5.74 1.21
N TRP A 33 -12.54 -4.57 0.76
CA TRP A 33 -11.25 -3.99 1.15
C TRP A 33 -11.24 -3.40 2.56
N ALA A 34 -12.31 -2.72 3.00
CA ALA A 34 -12.35 -2.10 4.33
C ALA A 34 -12.78 -3.06 5.45
N GLY A 35 -13.61 -4.06 5.15
CA GLY A 35 -14.20 -4.94 6.15
C GLY A 35 -13.74 -6.38 6.03
N LEU A 36 -14.06 -7.04 4.91
CA LEU A 36 -13.89 -8.49 4.79
C LEU A 36 -12.41 -8.91 4.90
N ILE A 37 -11.52 -8.30 4.12
CA ILE A 37 -10.10 -8.65 4.11
C ILE A 37 -9.43 -8.45 5.48
N PRO A 38 -9.56 -7.31 6.19
CA PRO A 38 -8.93 -7.17 7.50
C PRO A 38 -9.48 -8.19 8.52
N ILE A 39 -10.77 -8.54 8.45
CA ILE A 39 -11.35 -9.56 9.33
C ILE A 39 -10.76 -10.94 9.01
N VAL A 40 -10.72 -11.34 7.74
CA VAL A 40 -10.16 -12.64 7.32
C VAL A 40 -8.68 -12.74 7.71
N LEU A 41 -7.90 -11.68 7.50
CA LEU A 41 -6.49 -11.64 7.91
C LEU A 41 -6.34 -11.77 9.42
N LEU A 42 -7.21 -11.13 10.21
CA LEU A 42 -7.21 -11.25 11.67
C LEU A 42 -7.55 -12.68 12.11
N VAL A 43 -8.57 -13.29 11.53
CA VAL A 43 -9.00 -14.66 11.85
C VAL A 43 -7.89 -15.67 11.53
N VAL A 44 -7.29 -15.58 10.34
CA VAL A 44 -6.19 -16.47 9.94
C VAL A 44 -4.97 -16.26 10.83
N PHE A 45 -4.65 -15.02 11.20
CA PHE A 45 -3.57 -14.73 12.13
C PHE A 45 -3.80 -15.36 13.51
N ILE A 46 -4.98 -15.15 14.09
CA ILE A 46 -5.37 -15.74 15.38
C ILE A 46 -5.32 -17.27 15.31
N TYR A 47 -5.91 -17.85 14.26
CA TYR A 47 -5.88 -19.30 14.04
C TYR A 47 -4.45 -19.83 13.97
N THR A 48 -3.56 -19.12 13.27
CA THR A 48 -2.15 -19.50 13.16
C THR A 48 -1.46 -19.46 14.52
N VAL A 49 -1.68 -18.40 15.31
CA VAL A 49 -1.08 -18.27 16.66
C VAL A 49 -1.53 -19.40 17.58
N PHE A 50 -2.84 -19.72 17.61
CA PHE A 50 -3.36 -20.78 18.48
C PHE A 50 -2.98 -22.19 18.03
N ASN A 51 -2.86 -22.42 16.72
CA ASN A 51 -2.54 -23.75 16.16
C ASN A 51 -1.07 -23.90 15.75
N SER A 52 -0.20 -22.99 16.17
CA SER A 52 1.24 -23.07 15.91
C SER A 52 1.84 -24.28 16.65
N LYS A 53 2.04 -25.38 15.92
CA LYS A 53 2.78 -26.55 16.40
C LYS A 53 4.29 -26.33 16.18
N PRO A 54 5.15 -27.02 16.93
CA PRO A 54 6.59 -26.97 16.67
C PRO A 54 6.88 -27.36 15.22
N LEU A 55 7.89 -26.75 14.62
CA LEU A 55 8.25 -27.04 13.23
C LEU A 55 8.78 -28.48 13.17
N HIS A 56 8.17 -29.30 12.30
CA HIS A 56 8.54 -30.69 12.09
C HIS A 56 8.59 -31.01 10.59
N HIS A 57 9.55 -31.85 10.18
CA HIS A 57 9.60 -32.40 8.82
C HIS A 57 9.71 -33.92 8.90
N GLY A 58 8.60 -34.62 8.61
CA GLY A 58 8.51 -36.06 8.88
C GLY A 58 8.64 -36.36 10.38
N THR A 59 9.64 -37.15 10.76
CA THR A 59 9.97 -37.46 12.17
C THR A 59 10.98 -36.48 12.78
N TYR A 60 11.54 -35.55 12.00
CA TYR A 60 12.53 -34.59 12.48
C TYR A 60 11.86 -33.41 13.20
N VAL A 61 12.32 -33.12 14.42
CA VAL A 61 11.92 -31.96 15.23
C VAL A 61 13.00 -30.89 15.11
N PHE A 62 12.61 -29.70 14.67
CA PHE A 62 13.56 -28.58 14.63
C PHE A 62 13.92 -28.15 16.05
N GLY A 63 15.22 -28.11 16.35
CA GLY A 63 15.72 -27.68 17.66
C GLY A 63 15.52 -26.17 17.91
N PRO A 64 15.70 -25.71 19.17
CA PRO A 64 15.49 -24.31 19.55
C PRO A 64 16.31 -23.29 18.77
N VAL A 65 17.52 -23.66 18.31
CA VAL A 65 18.39 -22.79 17.53
C VAL A 65 17.77 -22.43 16.18
N ALA A 66 17.18 -23.41 15.47
CA ALA A 66 16.55 -23.17 14.18
C ALA A 66 15.31 -22.27 14.31
N ILE A 67 14.53 -22.48 15.37
CA ILE A 67 13.39 -21.62 15.71
C ILE A 67 13.87 -20.20 16.04
N GLY A 68 14.94 -20.07 16.82
CA GLY A 68 15.55 -18.78 17.17
C GLY A 68 16.00 -17.99 15.95
N VAL A 69 16.64 -18.63 14.96
CA VAL A 69 17.02 -17.97 13.70
C VAL A 69 15.79 -17.45 12.95
N GLY A 70 14.72 -18.26 12.86
CA GLY A 70 13.46 -17.82 12.24
C GLY A 70 12.83 -16.62 12.94
N LEU A 71 12.87 -16.59 14.28
CA LEU A 71 12.39 -15.46 15.07
C LEU A 71 13.23 -14.20 14.85
N VAL A 72 14.55 -14.31 14.81
CA VAL A 72 15.44 -13.16 14.53
C VAL A 72 15.13 -12.57 13.15
N LEU A 73 15.00 -13.40 12.12
CA LEU A 73 14.65 -12.94 10.77
C LEU A 73 13.29 -12.23 10.75
N THR A 74 12.30 -12.77 11.48
CA THR A 74 10.97 -12.17 11.61
C THR A 74 11.03 -10.80 12.28
N VAL A 75 11.76 -10.69 13.39
CA VAL A 75 11.92 -9.43 14.13
C VAL A 75 12.63 -8.39 13.28
N VAL A 76 13.69 -8.77 12.56
CA VAL A 76 14.41 -7.86 11.65
C VAL A 76 13.46 -7.32 10.58
N ALA A 77 12.71 -8.18 9.90
CA ALA A 77 11.76 -7.76 8.88
C ALA A 77 10.66 -6.83 9.45
N LEU A 78 10.08 -7.19 10.60
CA LEU A 78 9.02 -6.39 11.23
C LEU A 78 9.54 -5.05 11.76
N SER A 79 10.80 -4.99 12.22
CA SER A 79 11.43 -3.78 12.75
C SER A 79 11.65 -2.68 11.69
N MET A 80 11.65 -3.02 10.40
CA MET A 80 11.77 -2.01 9.34
C MET A 80 10.64 -0.99 9.38
N LEU A 81 9.42 -1.40 9.74
CA LEU A 81 8.26 -0.52 9.84
C LEU A 81 8.40 0.54 10.96
N PRO A 82 8.69 0.18 12.23
CA PRO A 82 8.89 1.17 13.28
C PRO A 82 10.15 2.01 13.06
N ILE A 83 11.21 1.50 12.42
CA ILE A 83 12.38 2.31 12.06
C ILE A 83 11.99 3.41 11.05
N ALA A 84 11.27 3.04 9.98
CA ALA A 84 10.79 4.00 8.99
C ALA A 84 9.84 5.04 9.60
N PHE A 85 8.91 4.59 10.45
CA PHE A 85 8.02 5.48 11.19
C PHE A 85 8.79 6.44 12.11
N SER A 86 9.72 5.91 12.91
CA SER A 86 10.52 6.69 13.87
C SER A 86 11.39 7.72 13.16
N SER A 87 12.10 7.32 12.08
CA SER A 87 12.88 8.27 11.28
C SER A 87 12.01 9.35 10.65
N GLY A 88 10.79 9.00 10.21
CA GLY A 88 9.79 9.94 9.71
C GLY A 88 9.31 10.94 10.75
N VAL A 89 9.07 10.50 11.99
CA VAL A 89 8.70 11.36 13.13
C VAL A 89 9.88 12.23 13.55
N VAL A 90 11.07 11.65 13.72
CA VAL A 90 12.28 12.37 14.15
C VAL A 90 12.66 13.46 13.16
N ASN A 91 12.61 13.19 11.85
CA ASN A 91 12.88 14.21 10.83
C ASN A 91 11.89 15.39 10.90
N ARG A 92 10.64 15.11 11.26
CA ARG A 92 9.57 16.10 11.42
C ARG A 92 9.72 16.93 12.69
N VAL A 93 10.04 16.30 13.80
CA VAL A 93 10.34 16.99 15.07
C VAL A 93 11.59 17.86 14.92
N ARG A 94 12.63 17.38 14.23
CA ARG A 94 13.85 18.15 13.92
C ARG A 94 13.59 19.39 13.06
N LYS A 95 12.48 19.43 12.32
CA LYS A 95 12.02 20.60 11.54
C LYS A 95 11.17 21.58 12.34
N GLY A 96 11.00 21.35 13.65
CA GLY A 96 10.33 22.26 14.57
C GLY A 96 8.87 21.92 14.89
N MET A 97 8.34 20.78 14.44
CA MET A 97 6.99 20.34 14.83
C MET A 97 6.99 19.68 16.21
N SER A 98 5.88 19.80 16.94
CA SER A 98 5.68 19.06 18.18
C SER A 98 5.63 17.54 17.91
N CYS A 99 6.01 16.71 18.89
CA CYS A 99 6.01 15.25 18.75
C CYS A 99 4.64 14.70 18.31
N PHE A 100 3.55 15.22 18.89
CA PHE A 100 2.20 14.78 18.55
C PHE A 100 1.81 15.18 17.11
N GLU A 101 2.12 16.42 16.73
CA GLU A 101 1.88 16.92 15.37
C GLU A 101 2.68 16.12 14.35
N ALA A 102 3.94 15.79 14.66
CA ALA A 102 4.79 14.97 13.81
C ALA A 102 4.21 13.57 13.61
N VAL A 103 3.68 12.93 14.67
CA VAL A 103 3.02 11.62 14.56
C VAL A 103 1.78 11.70 13.68
N VAL A 104 0.91 12.69 13.91
CA VAL A 104 -0.31 12.87 13.10
C VAL A 104 0.05 13.17 11.64
N ASP A 105 1.09 13.97 11.39
CA ASP A 105 1.54 14.32 10.05
C ASP A 105 2.17 13.15 9.29
N VAL A 106 2.84 12.19 9.97
CA VAL A 106 3.34 10.96 9.32
C VAL A 106 2.21 10.14 8.72
N PHE A 107 1.05 10.14 9.34
CA PHE A 107 -0.15 9.47 8.84
C PHE A 107 -0.89 10.27 7.78
N ARG A 108 -0.49 11.52 7.46
CA ARG A 108 -1.13 12.27 6.38
C ARG A 108 -0.63 11.78 5.02
N PRO A 109 -1.51 11.65 4.03
CA PRO A 109 -1.10 11.32 2.67
C PRO A 109 -0.19 12.42 2.11
N SER A 110 0.80 12.01 1.30
CA SER A 110 1.72 12.98 0.70
C SER A 110 0.98 13.89 -0.28
N SER A 111 1.15 15.20 -0.14
CA SER A 111 0.64 16.19 -1.10
C SER A 111 1.27 16.06 -2.50
N LYS A 112 2.42 15.37 -2.60
CA LYS A 112 3.10 15.09 -3.86
C LYS A 112 2.52 13.89 -4.61
N TRP A 113 1.55 13.17 -4.02
CA TRP A 113 0.94 11.99 -4.65
C TRP A 113 0.17 12.38 -5.91
N ALA A 114 0.70 11.98 -7.07
CA ALA A 114 0.11 12.12 -8.39
C ALA A 114 0.92 11.27 -9.39
N PRO A 115 0.37 10.99 -10.59
CA PRO A 115 1.13 10.37 -11.68
C PRO A 115 2.48 11.07 -11.92
N ARG A 116 3.49 10.30 -12.38
CA ARG A 116 4.84 10.83 -12.62
C ARG A 116 4.88 11.71 -13.88
N ASP A 117 4.19 11.30 -14.93
CA ASP A 117 4.09 12.03 -16.19
C ASP A 117 3.38 13.38 -15.99
N PRO A 118 3.96 14.50 -16.46
CA PRO A 118 3.33 15.82 -16.38
C PRO A 118 1.94 15.90 -17.02
N VAL A 119 1.71 15.23 -18.16
CA VAL A 119 0.42 15.28 -18.88
C VAL A 119 -0.65 14.54 -18.09
N LEU A 120 -0.38 13.28 -17.71
CA LEU A 120 -1.29 12.46 -16.92
C LEU A 120 -1.53 13.05 -15.52
N ARG A 121 -0.53 13.72 -14.95
CA ARG A 121 -0.67 14.47 -13.68
C ARG A 121 -1.64 15.63 -13.82
N GLN A 122 -1.64 16.32 -14.94
CA GLN A 122 -2.57 17.42 -15.19
C GLN A 122 -3.99 16.88 -15.39
N GLN A 123 -4.15 15.83 -16.19
CA GLN A 123 -5.42 15.12 -16.33
C GLN A 123 -5.97 14.64 -14.98
N TYR A 124 -5.13 14.03 -14.13
CA TYR A 124 -5.54 13.62 -12.79
C TYR A 124 -5.99 14.81 -11.93
N ARG A 125 -5.31 15.97 -12.02
CA ARG A 125 -5.71 17.19 -11.29
C ARG A 125 -7.04 17.74 -11.78
N ASP A 126 -7.26 17.76 -13.09
CA ASP A 126 -8.51 18.20 -13.68
C ASP A 126 -9.68 17.26 -13.29
N TYR A 127 -9.42 15.95 -13.24
CA TYR A 127 -10.37 14.93 -12.76
C TYR A 127 -10.73 15.14 -11.29
N VAL A 128 -9.74 15.32 -10.42
CA VAL A 128 -9.97 15.60 -8.99
C VAL A 128 -10.68 16.94 -8.77
N ALA A 129 -10.44 17.94 -9.64
CA ALA A 129 -11.11 19.23 -9.61
C ALA A 129 -12.55 19.22 -10.17
N GLY A 130 -13.03 18.08 -10.69
CA GLY A 130 -14.37 17.94 -11.25
C GLY A 130 -14.55 18.62 -12.62
N ARG A 131 -13.47 18.90 -13.33
CA ARG A 131 -13.52 19.40 -14.72
C ARG A 131 -13.83 18.25 -15.66
N ALA A 132 -14.55 18.52 -16.74
CA ALA A 132 -14.85 17.53 -17.77
C ALA A 132 -13.54 16.92 -18.30
N MET A 133 -13.46 15.59 -18.31
CA MET A 133 -12.37 14.87 -18.98
C MET A 133 -12.68 14.86 -20.47
N ASP A 134 -12.15 15.83 -21.21
CA ASP A 134 -12.40 15.95 -22.66
C ASP A 134 -11.68 14.86 -23.47
N GLN A 135 -10.83 14.04 -22.86
CA GLN A 135 -10.11 12.95 -23.51
C GLN A 135 -10.29 11.63 -22.77
N GLN A 136 -10.76 10.63 -23.52
CA GLN A 136 -10.61 9.23 -23.17
C GLN A 136 -9.11 8.98 -22.91
N MET A 137 -8.76 8.32 -21.80
CA MET A 137 -7.38 7.88 -21.53
C MET A 137 -7.03 6.80 -22.56
N GLU A 138 -6.64 7.22 -23.76
CA GLU A 138 -5.98 6.35 -24.71
C GLU A 138 -4.69 5.89 -24.03
N GLY A 139 -4.55 4.57 -23.87
CA GLY A 139 -3.31 4.00 -23.39
C GLY A 139 -2.20 4.52 -24.28
N PHE A 140 -1.21 5.17 -23.71
CA PHE A 140 -0.05 5.61 -24.47
C PHE A 140 0.58 4.36 -25.11
N ASP A 141 0.58 4.32 -26.44
CA ASP A 141 1.43 3.40 -27.17
C ASP A 141 2.86 3.71 -26.73
N ASN A 142 3.44 2.72 -26.06
CA ASN A 142 4.80 2.83 -25.59
C ASN A 142 5.66 2.83 -26.85
N GLN A 143 6.39 3.92 -27.14
CA GLN A 143 7.18 4.02 -28.37
C GLN A 143 8.12 2.81 -28.58
N ALA A 144 8.53 2.15 -27.50
CA ALA A 144 9.31 0.91 -27.53
C ALA A 144 8.58 -0.26 -28.21
N THR A 145 7.24 -0.31 -28.13
CA THR A 145 6.38 -1.33 -28.73
C THR A 145 6.17 -1.07 -30.23
N ASP A 146 6.14 0.19 -30.67
CA ASP A 146 6.08 0.54 -32.09
C ASP A 146 7.37 0.15 -32.85
N VAL A 147 8.54 0.22 -32.20
CA VAL A 147 9.82 -0.18 -32.81
C VAL A 147 9.85 -1.67 -33.15
N GLU A 148 9.13 -2.51 -32.41
CA GLU A 148 9.06 -3.95 -32.66
C GLU A 148 8.09 -4.30 -33.80
N ILE A 149 6.98 -3.55 -33.95
CA ILE A 149 5.97 -3.81 -34.98
C ILE A 149 6.49 -3.48 -36.39
N HIS A 150 7.39 -2.51 -36.53
CA HIS A 150 8.00 -2.13 -37.82
C HIS A 150 9.25 -2.93 -38.20
N ARG A 151 9.67 -3.91 -37.40
CA ARG A 151 10.89 -4.71 -37.63
C ARG A 151 10.61 -6.12 -38.18
N PHE A 152 9.36 -6.42 -38.54
CA PHE A 152 8.93 -7.67 -39.17
C PHE A 152 8.28 -7.43 -40.53
#